data_AF-A0A7Y1VLN4-F1
#
_entry.id   AF-A0A7Y1VLN4-F1
#
_cell.length_a   1.000
_cell.length_b   1.000
_cell.length_c   1.000
_cell.angle_alpha   90.00
_cell.angle_beta   90.00
_cell.angle_gamma   90.00
#
_symmetry.space_group_name_H-M   'P 1'
#
loop_
_entity.id
_entity.type
_entity.pdbx_description
1 polymer ?
#
loop_
_entity_poly.entity_id
_entity_poly.type
_entity_poly.pdbx_seq_one_letter_code
_entity_poly.pdbx_strand_id
1 'polypeptide(L)'
;MSEIEENTQFKSAIRAGIPQELPPAKAYSPETNPAPKRKNILSTEEKKLAVRNALRYFPKDWHQELAPEFASELNTRGRIYMYRFKPDYQLYARPLSAYPARCSQAAAIMLMIQNNLDPAVAQHPDELITYGGNGAVFQNWAQYLLTMKYLSEMTEEQTLHMYSGHPMGLFPSHTEAPRVVVTNGMMIPNYSSQDDWERYNALGVTQYGQMTAGSYMYIGPQGIVHGTTITVLNAFRKVLGNNISPKGKVFLTSGLGGMSGAQPKAGNIVGCITICAEVNPEAARKRHEQGWVDELIDSLDDLVNRTRSAIQNEESVSLAFLGNVVDVWERFATDAIRVYLGSDQTSLHNPWAGGYYPVGLSFEESNKLMVEDPAAFK
;
A
#
# COMPACT_ATOMS: atom_id res chain seq x y z
N MET A 1 -21.68 -24.27 6.22
CA MET A 1 -21.03 -24.20 7.54
C MET A 1 -21.75 -23.14 8.34
N SER A 2 -22.10 -23.40 9.60
CA SER A 2 -22.77 -22.38 10.42
C SER A 2 -21.77 -21.28 10.83
N GLU A 3 -22.25 -20.06 11.10
CA GLU A 3 -21.41 -18.94 11.57
C GLU A 3 -20.62 -19.29 12.84
N ILE A 4 -21.20 -20.15 13.69
CA ILE A 4 -20.57 -20.66 14.91
C ILE A 4 -19.38 -21.58 14.59
N GLU A 5 -19.54 -22.48 13.62
CA GLU A 5 -18.46 -23.38 13.17
C GLU A 5 -17.32 -22.60 12.52
N GLU A 6 -17.64 -21.61 11.67
CA GLU A 6 -16.65 -20.75 11.02
C GLU A 6 -15.84 -19.95 12.05
N ASN A 7 -16.51 -19.35 13.03
CA ASN A 7 -15.85 -18.61 14.12
C ASN A 7 -14.97 -19.54 14.99
N THR A 8 -15.42 -20.77 15.21
CA THR A 8 -14.64 -21.77 15.96
C THR A 8 -13.37 -22.17 15.22
N GLN A 9 -13.47 -22.44 13.90
CA GLN A 9 -12.32 -22.74 13.05
C GLN A 9 -11.34 -21.57 12.98
N PHE A 10 -11.85 -20.34 12.81
CA PHE A 10 -11.04 -19.13 12.83
C PHE A 10 -10.25 -18.99 14.12
N LYS A 11 -10.91 -19.12 15.29
CA LYS A 11 -10.26 -19.03 16.60
C LYS A 11 -9.19 -20.10 16.78
N SER A 12 -9.44 -21.32 16.29
CA SER A 12 -8.46 -22.40 16.33
C SER A 12 -7.24 -22.11 15.45
N ALA A 13 -7.47 -21.61 14.23
CA ALA A 13 -6.41 -21.26 13.29
C ALA A 13 -5.50 -20.15 13.84
N ILE A 14 -6.08 -19.10 14.44
CA ILE A 14 -5.32 -18.01 15.07
C ILE A 14 -4.43 -18.52 16.20
N ARG A 15 -4.94 -19.43 17.05
CA ARG A 15 -4.18 -19.98 18.20
C ARG A 15 -3.07 -20.94 17.78
N ALA A 16 -3.19 -21.57 16.61
CA ALA A 16 -2.22 -22.57 16.16
C ALA A 16 -0.84 -21.96 15.89
N GLY A 17 -0.78 -20.76 15.29
CA GLY A 17 0.46 -20.20 14.78
C GLY A 17 0.99 -21.05 13.62
N ILE A 18 2.25 -21.49 13.69
CA ILE A 18 2.78 -22.48 12.74
C ILE A 18 2.05 -23.81 12.99
N PRO A 19 1.45 -24.44 11.96
CA PRO A 19 0.71 -25.69 12.12
C PRO A 19 1.60 -26.82 12.67
N GLN A 20 0.99 -27.85 13.24
CA GLN A 20 1.72 -29.01 13.79
C GLN A 20 2.25 -29.93 12.69
N GLU A 21 1.55 -29.99 11.55
CA GLU A 21 1.92 -30.77 10.38
C GLU A 21 2.20 -29.84 9.20
N LEU A 22 3.05 -30.30 8.28
CA LEU A 22 3.39 -29.53 7.09
C LEU A 22 2.16 -29.49 6.17
N PRO A 23 1.54 -28.30 5.95
CA PRO A 23 0.42 -28.21 5.03
C PRO A 23 0.85 -28.55 3.60
N PRO A 24 -0.08 -29.02 2.75
CA PRO A 24 0.20 -29.27 1.35
C PRO A 24 0.70 -27.99 0.67
N ALA A 25 1.54 -28.14 -0.35
CA ALA A 25 2.00 -27.02 -1.14
C ALA A 25 0.80 -26.26 -1.73
N LYS A 26 0.81 -24.92 -1.58
CA LYS A 26 -0.25 -24.04 -2.07
C LYS A 26 0.21 -23.38 -3.36
N ALA A 27 -0.56 -23.54 -4.43
CA ALA A 27 -0.30 -22.84 -5.67
C ALA A 27 -0.54 -21.33 -5.47
N TYR A 28 0.29 -20.51 -6.12
CA TYR A 28 0.05 -19.08 -6.17
C TYR A 28 -1.19 -18.78 -7.04
N SER A 29 -2.13 -17.98 -6.53
CA SER A 29 -3.28 -17.53 -7.31
C SER A 29 -2.93 -16.25 -8.08
N PRO A 30 -2.98 -16.24 -9.43
CA PRO A 30 -2.78 -15.04 -10.22
C PRO A 30 -3.99 -14.09 -10.19
N GLU A 31 -5.11 -14.48 -9.58
CA GLU A 31 -6.34 -13.68 -9.53
C GLU A 31 -6.25 -12.46 -8.60
N THR A 32 -5.21 -12.38 -7.75
CA THR A 32 -4.94 -11.23 -6.89
C THR A 32 -3.93 -10.29 -7.53
N ASN A 33 -4.07 -8.97 -7.32
CA ASN A 33 -3.13 -7.94 -7.77
C ASN A 33 -1.71 -8.18 -7.21
N PRO A 34 -0.76 -8.79 -7.96
CA PRO A 34 0.53 -9.22 -7.44
C PRO A 34 1.43 -8.03 -7.12
N ALA A 35 2.25 -8.13 -6.08
CA ALA A 35 3.38 -7.21 -5.97
C ALA A 35 4.35 -7.38 -7.15
N PRO A 36 4.93 -6.30 -7.71
CA PRO A 36 5.90 -6.39 -8.78
C PRO A 36 7.15 -7.16 -8.33
N LYS A 37 7.79 -7.85 -9.28
CA LYS A 37 9.03 -8.60 -9.02
C LYS A 37 10.10 -7.67 -8.45
N ARG A 38 10.74 -8.09 -7.36
CA ARG A 38 11.77 -7.31 -6.67
C ARG A 38 13.16 -7.47 -7.29
N LYS A 39 14.05 -6.50 -7.02
CA LYS A 39 15.42 -6.48 -7.56
C LYS A 39 16.18 -7.70 -7.04
N ASN A 40 16.76 -8.48 -7.95
CA ASN A 40 17.58 -9.65 -7.58
C ASN A 40 19.00 -9.18 -7.20
N ILE A 41 19.15 -8.66 -5.98
CA ILE A 41 20.39 -8.04 -5.50
C ILE A 41 21.31 -9.00 -4.70
N LEU A 42 20.77 -10.15 -4.27
CA LEU A 42 21.50 -11.10 -3.43
C LEU A 42 22.51 -11.92 -4.24
N SER A 43 23.73 -12.05 -3.71
CA SER A 43 24.71 -13.05 -4.12
C SER A 43 24.23 -14.48 -3.81
N THR A 44 24.88 -15.49 -4.38
CA THR A 44 24.53 -16.90 -4.13
C THR A 44 24.60 -17.28 -2.65
N GLU A 45 25.61 -16.78 -1.92
CA GLU A 45 25.74 -17.05 -0.48
C GLU A 45 24.67 -16.33 0.34
N GLU A 46 24.31 -15.10 -0.04
CA GLU A 46 23.19 -14.38 0.55
C GLU A 46 21.85 -15.05 0.27
N LYS A 47 21.64 -15.62 -0.93
CA LYS A 47 20.43 -16.40 -1.22
C LYS A 47 20.32 -17.64 -0.32
N LYS A 48 21.44 -18.37 -0.13
CA LYS A 48 21.49 -19.48 0.83
C LYS A 48 21.22 -19.00 2.26
N LEU A 49 21.71 -17.82 2.65
CA LEU A 49 21.43 -17.22 3.94
C LEU A 49 19.94 -16.83 4.08
N ALA A 50 19.33 -16.24 3.06
CA ALA A 50 17.90 -15.90 3.04
C ALA A 50 17.03 -17.14 3.27
N VAL A 51 17.32 -18.23 2.57
CA VAL A 51 16.61 -19.51 2.76
C VAL A 51 16.82 -20.05 4.18
N ARG A 52 18.05 -20.05 4.70
CA ARG A 52 18.32 -20.44 6.10
C ARG A 52 17.56 -19.56 7.09
N ASN A 53 17.50 -18.25 6.85
CA ASN A 53 16.79 -17.29 7.69
C ASN A 53 15.28 -17.57 7.71
N ALA A 54 14.70 -17.92 6.56
CA ALA A 54 13.30 -18.33 6.42
C ALA A 54 13.01 -19.66 7.13
N LEU A 55 13.92 -20.63 7.06
CA LEU A 55 13.75 -21.95 7.69
C LEU A 55 13.75 -21.89 9.23
N ARG A 56 14.24 -20.81 9.85
CA ARG A 56 14.23 -20.65 11.33
C ARG A 56 12.83 -20.71 11.95
N TYR A 57 11.78 -20.41 11.18
CA TYR A 57 10.40 -20.45 11.66
C TYR A 57 9.81 -21.86 11.72
N PHE A 58 10.49 -22.87 11.15
CA PHE A 58 9.90 -24.19 10.91
C PHE A 58 10.74 -25.31 11.55
N PRO A 59 10.10 -26.43 11.95
CA PRO A 59 10.80 -27.64 12.40
C PRO A 59 11.84 -28.12 11.39
N LYS A 60 12.96 -28.67 11.88
CA LYS A 60 14.06 -29.15 11.04
C LYS A 60 13.63 -30.21 10.03
N ASP A 61 12.68 -31.05 10.40
CA ASP A 61 12.18 -32.15 9.56
C ASP A 61 11.49 -31.62 8.28
N TRP A 62 11.03 -30.37 8.27
CA TRP A 62 10.42 -29.75 7.09
C TRP A 62 11.44 -29.05 6.18
N HIS A 63 12.70 -28.90 6.63
CA HIS A 63 13.68 -28.08 5.92
C HIS A 63 14.02 -28.66 4.54
N GLN A 64 14.01 -29.98 4.39
CA GLN A 64 14.28 -30.64 3.10
C GLN A 64 13.23 -30.28 2.03
N GLU A 65 11.96 -30.11 2.43
CA GLU A 65 10.88 -29.75 1.53
C GLU A 65 10.75 -28.23 1.35
N LEU A 66 10.89 -27.47 2.42
CA LEU A 66 10.71 -26.01 2.39
C LEU A 66 11.90 -25.26 1.77
N ALA A 67 13.13 -25.79 1.87
CA ALA A 67 14.31 -25.14 1.30
C ALA A 67 14.19 -24.89 -0.22
N PRO A 68 13.87 -25.89 -1.07
CA PRO A 68 13.70 -25.66 -2.50
C PRO A 68 12.50 -24.78 -2.81
N GLU A 69 11.41 -24.87 -2.04
CA GLU A 69 10.24 -24.00 -2.20
C GLU A 69 10.58 -22.53 -1.96
N PHE A 70 11.24 -22.22 -0.84
CA PHE A 70 11.66 -20.85 -0.51
C PHE A 70 12.72 -20.33 -1.47
N ALA A 71 13.63 -21.19 -1.94
CA ALA A 71 14.58 -20.81 -2.99
C ALA A 71 13.86 -20.45 -4.31
N SER A 72 12.80 -21.19 -4.65
CA SER A 72 11.96 -20.91 -5.81
C SER A 72 11.22 -19.57 -5.67
N GLU A 73 10.58 -19.31 -4.53
CA GLU A 73 9.94 -18.01 -4.26
C GLU A 73 10.95 -16.87 -4.37
N LEU A 74 12.13 -17.01 -3.75
CA LEU A 74 13.17 -15.99 -3.80
C LEU A 74 13.63 -15.69 -5.23
N ASN A 75 13.80 -16.71 -6.07
CA ASN A 75 14.27 -16.51 -7.45
C ASN A 75 13.18 -15.95 -8.39
N THR A 76 11.92 -16.36 -8.17
CA THR A 76 10.80 -15.95 -9.03
C THR A 76 10.25 -14.58 -8.64
N ARG A 77 10.20 -14.26 -7.34
CA ARG A 77 9.60 -13.03 -6.80
C ARG A 77 10.60 -12.03 -6.24
N GLY A 78 11.82 -12.47 -5.92
CA GLY A 78 12.82 -11.66 -5.21
C GLY A 78 12.61 -11.62 -3.70
N ARG A 79 11.65 -12.37 -3.16
CA ARG A 79 11.29 -12.47 -1.73
C ARG A 79 10.75 -13.86 -1.40
N ILE A 80 10.80 -14.21 -0.11
CA ILE A 80 10.23 -15.45 0.45
C ILE A 80 9.02 -15.05 1.29
N TYR A 81 7.82 -15.18 0.72
CA TYR A 81 6.55 -14.83 1.37
C TYR A 81 5.97 -16.01 2.14
N MET A 82 6.38 -17.23 1.81
CA MET A 82 5.91 -18.47 2.41
C MET A 82 4.42 -18.71 2.12
N TYR A 83 4.01 -18.63 0.85
CA TYR A 83 2.59 -18.67 0.45
C TYR A 83 1.85 -19.91 0.92
N ARG A 84 2.56 -21.04 1.05
CA ARG A 84 2.06 -22.28 1.64
C ARG A 84 1.35 -22.06 2.99
N PHE A 85 1.81 -21.09 3.77
CA PHE A 85 1.32 -20.80 5.12
C PHE A 85 0.29 -19.66 5.18
N LYS A 86 -0.13 -19.10 4.05
CA LYS A 86 -1.23 -18.13 4.01
C LYS A 86 -2.52 -18.82 4.49
N PRO A 87 -3.20 -18.27 5.52
CA PRO A 87 -4.43 -18.88 6.06
C PRO A 87 -5.54 -18.97 5.02
N ASP A 88 -6.46 -19.91 5.21
CA ASP A 88 -7.62 -20.12 4.34
C ASP A 88 -8.84 -19.30 4.75
N TYR A 89 -8.87 -18.75 5.96
CA TYR A 89 -9.92 -17.83 6.36
C TYR A 89 -9.77 -16.47 5.66
N GLN A 90 -10.90 -15.79 5.44
CA GLN A 90 -10.89 -14.46 4.84
C GLN A 90 -10.22 -13.43 5.75
N LEU A 91 -9.37 -12.58 5.19
CA LEU A 91 -8.71 -11.49 5.89
C LEU A 91 -9.62 -10.27 5.86
N TYR A 92 -10.21 -9.92 7.00
CA TYR A 92 -11.00 -8.70 7.20
C TYR A 92 -11.14 -8.42 8.69
N ALA A 93 -11.45 -7.17 9.04
CA ALA A 93 -11.68 -6.78 10.42
C ALA A 93 -13.00 -7.34 10.97
N ARG A 94 -12.92 -8.27 11.92
CA ARG A 94 -14.07 -8.84 12.66
C ARG A 94 -14.39 -8.06 13.94
N PRO A 95 -15.59 -8.23 14.54
CA PRO A 95 -15.87 -7.75 15.89
C PRO A 95 -14.87 -8.33 16.92
N LEU A 96 -14.56 -7.58 17.98
CA LEU A 96 -13.54 -7.99 18.98
C LEU A 96 -13.81 -9.38 19.60
N SER A 97 -15.07 -9.73 19.82
CA SER A 97 -15.50 -11.03 20.40
C SER A 97 -15.22 -12.24 19.51
N ALA A 98 -14.93 -12.03 18.22
CA ALA A 98 -14.53 -13.08 17.30
C ALA A 98 -13.05 -13.48 17.50
N TYR A 99 -12.21 -12.62 18.08
CA TYR A 99 -10.81 -12.94 18.28
C TYR A 99 -10.59 -13.75 19.56
N PRO A 100 -9.72 -14.78 19.52
CA PRO A 100 -9.49 -15.67 20.65
C PRO A 100 -8.52 -15.12 21.73
N ALA A 101 -8.50 -13.80 21.96
CA ALA A 101 -7.57 -13.14 22.87
C ALA A 101 -7.92 -13.32 24.35
N ARG A 102 -6.91 -13.28 25.22
CA ARG A 102 -7.11 -13.20 26.69
C ARG A 102 -7.34 -11.78 27.19
N CYS A 103 -6.90 -10.76 26.46
CA CYS A 103 -7.19 -9.35 26.76
C CYS A 103 -7.72 -8.61 25.53
N SER A 104 -8.53 -7.58 25.78
CA SER A 104 -9.25 -6.84 24.74
C SER A 104 -8.32 -6.05 23.80
N GLN A 105 -7.22 -5.52 24.35
CA GLN A 105 -6.22 -4.76 23.61
C GLN A 105 -5.53 -5.64 22.56
N ALA A 106 -5.22 -6.90 22.87
CA ALA A 106 -4.64 -7.81 21.90
C ALA A 106 -5.64 -8.21 20.80
N ALA A 107 -6.93 -8.38 21.14
CA ALA A 107 -8.00 -8.55 20.16
C ALA A 107 -8.10 -7.36 19.19
N ALA A 108 -7.99 -6.13 19.71
CA ALA A 108 -8.01 -4.93 18.89
C ALA A 108 -6.80 -4.86 17.93
N ILE A 109 -5.62 -5.28 18.37
CA ILE A 109 -4.44 -5.32 17.51
C ILE A 109 -4.59 -6.39 16.42
N MET A 110 -5.10 -7.58 16.74
CA MET A 110 -5.42 -8.61 15.74
C MET A 110 -6.42 -8.10 14.68
N LEU A 111 -7.44 -7.35 15.12
CA LEU A 111 -8.39 -6.69 14.24
C LEU A 111 -7.69 -5.75 13.28
N MET A 112 -6.85 -4.86 13.78
CA MET A 112 -6.19 -3.88 12.93
C MET A 112 -5.16 -4.51 11.98
N ILE A 113 -4.47 -5.58 12.40
CA ILE A 113 -3.61 -6.37 11.52
C ILE A 113 -4.42 -6.96 10.36
N GLN A 114 -5.59 -7.55 10.63
CA GLN A 114 -6.44 -8.11 9.57
C GLN A 114 -7.02 -7.02 8.68
N ASN A 115 -7.36 -5.85 9.22
CA ASN A 115 -7.78 -4.70 8.41
C ASN A 115 -6.69 -4.28 7.41
N ASN A 116 -5.44 -4.19 7.86
CA ASN A 116 -4.30 -3.84 7.00
C ASN A 116 -4.01 -4.87 5.90
N LEU A 117 -4.50 -6.10 6.05
CA LEU A 117 -4.34 -7.21 5.09
C LEU A 117 -5.64 -7.57 4.37
N ASP A 118 -6.72 -6.82 4.60
CA ASP A 118 -8.00 -7.03 3.95
C ASP A 118 -7.85 -6.75 2.44
N PRO A 119 -8.26 -7.66 1.53
CA PRO A 119 -8.18 -7.42 0.09
C PRO A 119 -8.92 -6.16 -0.40
N ALA A 120 -9.90 -5.66 0.35
CA ALA A 120 -10.58 -4.39 0.06
C ALA A 120 -9.74 -3.15 0.47
N VAL A 121 -8.71 -3.33 1.29
CA VAL A 121 -7.89 -2.27 1.87
C VAL A 121 -6.45 -2.32 1.35
N ALA A 122 -5.83 -3.49 1.35
CA ALA A 122 -4.43 -3.72 1.02
C ALA A 122 -4.19 -3.70 -0.50
N GLN A 123 -3.06 -3.13 -0.91
CA GLN A 123 -2.65 -3.06 -2.32
C GLN A 123 -2.26 -4.43 -2.89
N HIS A 124 -1.47 -5.21 -2.13
CA HIS A 124 -1.04 -6.57 -2.48
C HIS A 124 -1.18 -7.47 -1.23
N PRO A 125 -2.41 -7.92 -0.90
CA PRO A 125 -2.68 -8.62 0.37
C PRO A 125 -1.90 -9.93 0.52
N ASP A 126 -1.68 -10.65 -0.58
CA ASP A 126 -1.00 -11.95 -0.59
C ASP A 126 0.50 -11.84 -0.30
N GLU A 127 1.09 -10.71 -0.69
CA GLU A 127 2.47 -10.32 -0.37
C GLU A 127 2.57 -9.48 0.92
N LEU A 128 1.48 -9.38 1.69
CA LEU A 128 1.38 -8.67 2.96
C LEU A 128 1.67 -7.16 2.87
N ILE A 129 1.43 -6.55 1.71
CA ILE A 129 1.69 -5.12 1.44
C ILE A 129 0.38 -4.34 1.45
N THR A 130 0.28 -3.37 2.36
CA THR A 130 -0.90 -2.53 2.49
C THR A 130 -0.93 -1.39 1.48
N TYR A 131 0.16 -0.61 1.34
CA TYR A 131 0.23 0.51 0.38
C TYR A 131 1.67 0.97 0.11
N GLY A 132 1.82 1.94 -0.79
CA GLY A 132 3.11 2.54 -1.14
C GLY A 132 3.98 1.61 -1.98
N GLY A 133 3.40 0.57 -2.59
CA GLY A 133 4.09 -0.42 -3.42
C GLY A 133 4.90 -1.45 -2.63
N ASN A 134 5.44 -1.12 -1.46
CA ASN A 134 6.26 -2.02 -0.63
C ASN A 134 6.06 -1.85 0.90
N GLY A 135 5.10 -1.01 1.34
CA GLY A 135 4.77 -0.84 2.75
C GLY A 135 4.07 -2.08 3.29
N ALA A 136 4.81 -2.93 4.00
CA ALA A 136 4.38 -4.24 4.42
C ALA A 136 3.96 -4.30 5.90
N VAL A 137 3.03 -5.20 6.19
CA VAL A 137 2.61 -5.57 7.56
C VAL A 137 3.63 -6.54 8.17
N PHE A 138 3.99 -7.56 7.41
CA PHE A 138 4.99 -8.57 7.75
C PHE A 138 5.82 -8.94 6.50
N GLN A 139 6.98 -9.55 6.69
CA GLN A 139 7.83 -10.01 5.60
C GLN A 139 7.30 -11.30 4.96
N ASN A 140 6.58 -12.13 5.73
CA ASN A 140 6.09 -13.43 5.30
C ASN A 140 4.93 -13.92 6.19
N TRP A 141 4.24 -14.96 5.73
CA TRP A 141 3.08 -15.54 6.41
C TRP A 141 3.42 -16.24 7.74
N ALA A 142 4.63 -16.74 7.94
CA ALA A 142 5.03 -17.32 9.23
C ALA A 142 5.03 -16.27 10.35
N GLN A 143 5.53 -15.06 10.05
CA GLN A 143 5.50 -13.94 10.99
C GLN A 143 4.06 -13.56 11.35
N TYR A 144 3.16 -13.45 10.36
CA TYR A 144 1.75 -13.23 10.60
C TYR A 144 1.17 -14.28 11.56
N LEU A 145 1.34 -15.57 11.25
CA LEU A 145 0.79 -16.66 12.07
C LEU A 145 1.28 -16.62 13.51
N LEU A 146 2.58 -16.42 13.72
CA LEU A 146 3.17 -16.34 15.06
C LEU A 146 2.70 -15.10 15.82
N THR A 147 2.61 -13.94 15.17
CA THR A 147 2.08 -12.72 15.80
C THR A 147 0.63 -12.92 16.24
N MET A 148 -0.23 -13.48 15.38
CA MET A 148 -1.62 -13.75 15.71
C MET A 148 -1.74 -14.75 16.88
N LYS A 149 -0.89 -15.79 16.90
CA LYS A 149 -0.78 -16.71 18.04
C LYS A 149 -0.39 -15.99 19.33
N TYR A 150 0.69 -15.22 19.32
CA TYR A 150 1.17 -14.50 20.52
C TYR A 150 0.11 -13.51 21.05
N LEU A 151 -0.56 -12.78 20.17
CA LEU A 151 -1.66 -11.89 20.57
C LEU A 151 -2.86 -12.66 21.15
N SER A 152 -3.09 -13.90 20.72
CA SER A 152 -4.18 -14.72 21.27
C SER A 152 -3.89 -15.23 22.69
N GLU A 153 -2.63 -15.44 23.05
CA GLU A 153 -2.23 -16.06 24.33
C GLU A 153 -1.69 -15.07 25.37
N MET A 154 -1.26 -13.88 24.94
CA MET A 154 -0.67 -12.89 25.84
C MET A 154 -1.63 -12.37 26.91
N THR A 155 -1.10 -12.02 28.07
CA THR A 155 -1.84 -11.35 29.15
C THR A 155 -1.64 -9.83 29.09
N GLU A 156 -2.31 -9.10 29.99
CA GLU A 156 -2.11 -7.65 30.17
C GLU A 156 -0.77 -7.30 30.82
N GLU A 157 -0.03 -8.28 31.33
CA GLU A 157 1.29 -8.10 31.96
C GLU A 157 2.43 -8.53 31.02
N GLN A 158 2.16 -8.56 29.71
CA GLN A 158 3.13 -8.90 28.69
C GLN A 158 3.14 -7.85 27.56
N THR A 159 4.29 -7.77 26.90
CA THR A 159 4.50 -6.98 25.68
C THR A 159 5.12 -7.87 24.60
N LEU A 160 4.51 -7.87 23.41
CA LEU A 160 5.06 -8.51 22.22
C LEU A 160 6.06 -7.57 21.54
N HIS A 161 7.28 -8.04 21.35
CA HIS A 161 8.32 -7.26 20.66
C HIS A 161 8.40 -7.65 19.18
N MET A 162 8.19 -6.68 18.30
CA MET A 162 8.20 -6.87 16.85
C MET A 162 9.45 -6.23 16.23
N TYR A 163 10.26 -7.07 15.57
CA TYR A 163 11.51 -6.72 14.91
C TYR A 163 11.31 -6.74 13.40
N SER A 164 10.87 -5.61 12.83
CA SER A 164 10.57 -5.47 11.40
C SER A 164 9.69 -6.59 10.86
N GLY A 165 8.59 -6.88 11.55
CA GLY A 165 7.69 -7.98 11.23
C GLY A 165 8.01 -9.30 11.96
N HIS A 166 9.25 -9.56 12.37
CA HIS A 166 9.58 -10.75 13.16
C HIS A 166 9.02 -10.65 14.60
N PRO A 167 8.14 -11.55 15.05
CA PRO A 167 7.69 -11.56 16.43
C PRO A 167 8.74 -12.21 17.32
N MET A 168 9.57 -11.39 17.98
CA MET A 168 10.66 -11.87 18.84
C MET A 168 10.14 -12.68 20.03
N GLY A 169 8.97 -12.31 20.55
CA GLY A 169 8.28 -13.04 21.60
C GLY A 169 7.57 -12.13 22.60
N LEU A 170 6.92 -12.77 23.57
CA LEU A 170 6.24 -12.13 24.68
C LEU A 170 7.20 -11.98 25.87
N PHE A 171 7.36 -10.75 26.36
CA PHE A 171 8.20 -10.42 27.50
C PHE A 171 7.33 -9.88 28.65
N PRO A 172 7.65 -10.19 29.92
CA PRO A 172 6.95 -9.60 31.06
C PRO A 172 7.01 -8.07 31.03
N SER A 173 5.90 -7.43 31.35
CA SER A 173 5.75 -5.99 31.50
C SER A 173 4.72 -5.67 32.60
N HIS A 174 3.82 -4.71 32.38
CA HIS A 174 2.77 -4.32 33.33
C HIS A 174 1.53 -3.86 32.59
N THR A 175 0.38 -3.75 33.27
CA THR A 175 -0.92 -3.43 32.66
C THR A 175 -0.92 -2.13 31.84
N GLU A 176 -0.22 -1.10 32.32
CA GLU A 176 -0.09 0.20 31.64
C GLU A 176 0.93 0.22 30.47
N ALA A 177 1.69 -0.87 30.25
CA ALA A 177 2.66 -0.93 29.17
C ALA A 177 1.95 -1.12 27.81
N PRO A 178 2.62 -0.77 26.68
CA PRO A 178 2.13 -1.18 25.36
C PRO A 178 2.03 -2.70 25.26
N ARG A 179 0.95 -3.21 24.67
CA ARG A 179 0.85 -4.66 24.36
C ARG A 179 1.80 -5.08 23.25
N VAL A 180 2.16 -4.17 22.36
CA VAL A 180 3.10 -4.42 21.26
C VAL A 180 4.03 -3.23 21.11
N VAL A 181 5.33 -3.51 20.96
CA VAL A 181 6.34 -2.53 20.53
C VAL A 181 6.82 -2.93 19.14
N VAL A 182 6.66 -2.03 18.18
CA VAL A 182 6.98 -2.31 16.77
C VAL A 182 8.12 -1.43 16.28
N THR A 183 9.12 -2.07 15.69
CA THR A 183 10.15 -1.42 14.88
C THR A 183 10.03 -1.93 13.45
N ASN A 184 10.21 -1.05 12.46
CA ASN A 184 10.23 -1.44 11.04
C ASN A 184 11.34 -0.67 10.33
N GLY A 185 12.25 -1.37 9.65
CA GLY A 185 13.26 -0.71 8.84
C GLY A 185 14.33 0.03 9.65
N MET A 186 14.46 -0.26 10.95
CA MET A 186 15.50 0.35 11.79
C MET A 186 16.88 -0.19 11.36
N MET A 187 17.75 0.71 10.90
CA MET A 187 19.05 0.39 10.36
C MET A 187 20.14 1.20 11.07
N ILE A 188 21.37 0.66 11.09
CA ILE A 188 22.56 1.47 11.36
C ILE A 188 22.67 2.50 10.23
N PRO A 189 22.83 3.81 10.51
CA PRO A 189 22.71 4.85 9.48
C PRO A 189 23.55 4.64 8.21
N ASN A 190 24.78 4.16 8.36
CA ASN A 190 25.69 3.91 7.23
C ASN A 190 25.29 2.71 6.34
N TYR A 191 24.25 1.97 6.71
CA TYR A 191 23.71 0.80 6.00
C TYR A 191 22.22 0.97 5.71
N SER A 192 21.75 2.21 5.55
CA SER A 192 20.35 2.56 5.35
C SER A 192 20.07 3.08 3.92
N SER A 193 20.95 2.79 2.96
CA SER A 193 20.70 3.12 1.55
C SER A 193 19.62 2.21 0.95
N GLN A 194 19.05 2.61 -0.19
CA GLN A 194 17.97 1.86 -0.84
C GLN A 194 18.38 0.41 -1.18
N ASP A 195 19.59 0.21 -1.71
CA ASP A 195 20.11 -1.11 -2.06
C ASP A 195 20.47 -1.94 -0.82
N ASP A 196 20.91 -1.31 0.27
CA ASP A 196 21.10 -2.01 1.55
C ASP A 196 19.77 -2.54 2.07
N TRP A 197 18.75 -1.68 2.11
CA TRP A 197 17.41 -2.07 2.54
C TRP A 197 16.84 -3.20 1.68
N GLU A 198 16.96 -3.10 0.34
CA GLU A 198 16.47 -4.11 -0.59
C GLU A 198 17.15 -5.47 -0.35
N ARG A 199 18.47 -5.47 -0.13
CA ARG A 199 19.26 -6.66 0.25
C ARG A 199 18.77 -7.25 1.58
N TYR A 200 18.68 -6.43 2.63
CA TYR A 200 18.32 -6.92 3.98
C TYR A 200 16.86 -7.38 4.07
N ASN A 201 15.96 -6.80 3.29
CA ASN A 201 14.59 -7.27 3.18
C ASN A 201 14.52 -8.63 2.49
N ALA A 202 15.25 -8.83 1.38
CA ALA A 202 15.34 -10.14 0.72
C ALA A 202 15.99 -11.22 1.61
N LEU A 203 16.91 -10.83 2.51
CA LEU A 203 17.51 -11.71 3.51
C LEU A 203 16.55 -12.09 4.65
N GLY A 204 15.38 -11.46 4.76
CA GLY A 204 14.42 -11.72 5.82
C GLY A 204 14.81 -11.10 7.18
N VAL A 205 15.57 -9.99 7.19
CA VAL A 205 16.05 -9.34 8.41
C VAL A 205 15.53 -7.92 8.63
N THR A 206 14.79 -7.35 7.67
CA THR A 206 14.12 -6.05 7.82
C THR A 206 12.93 -5.93 6.87
N GLN A 207 12.09 -4.91 7.07
CA GLN A 207 10.98 -4.58 6.15
C GLN A 207 10.77 -3.08 6.09
N TYR A 208 10.12 -2.59 5.03
CA TYR A 208 9.62 -1.22 5.01
C TYR A 208 8.17 -1.21 5.50
N GLY A 209 7.95 -0.57 6.65
CA GLY A 209 6.67 -0.62 7.34
C GLY A 209 5.72 0.51 7.01
N GLN A 210 5.93 1.33 5.98
CA GLN A 210 5.00 2.47 5.83
C GLN A 210 5.19 3.50 6.95
N MET A 211 4.11 4.23 7.19
CA MET A 211 3.75 4.82 8.47
C MET A 211 2.73 3.91 9.17
N THR A 212 1.64 3.56 8.47
CA THR A 212 0.49 2.85 9.04
C THR A 212 0.38 1.37 8.60
N ALA A 213 1.19 0.93 7.63
CA ALA A 213 1.20 -0.45 7.15
C ALA A 213 1.76 -1.42 8.21
N GLY A 214 3.00 -1.20 8.62
CA GLY A 214 3.73 -2.00 9.60
C GLY A 214 3.43 -1.63 11.05
N SER A 215 2.62 -0.60 11.30
CA SER A 215 2.12 -0.23 12.64
C SER A 215 0.65 -0.59 12.85
N TYR A 216 0.03 -1.25 11.87
CA TYR A 216 -1.31 -1.85 11.99
C TYR A 216 -2.39 -0.80 12.24
N MET A 217 -2.43 0.28 11.45
CA MET A 217 -3.45 1.32 11.60
C MET A 217 -3.82 2.03 10.30
N TYR A 218 -3.71 1.34 9.16
CA TYR A 218 -4.16 1.89 7.88
C TYR A 218 -5.66 1.68 7.75
N ILE A 219 -6.41 2.74 7.42
CA ILE A 219 -7.89 2.73 7.35
C ILE A 219 -8.40 3.00 5.94
N GLY A 220 -7.62 2.61 4.94
CA GLY A 220 -7.91 2.98 3.57
C GLY A 220 -7.60 4.45 3.27
N PRO A 221 -8.15 4.97 2.16
CA PRO A 221 -7.67 6.21 1.58
C PRO A 221 -8.34 7.47 2.17
N GLN A 222 -9.26 7.32 3.13
CA GLN A 222 -9.94 8.44 3.81
C GLN A 222 -8.95 9.41 4.49
N GLY A 223 -7.88 8.88 5.11
CA GLY A 223 -6.87 9.72 5.75
C GLY A 223 -6.21 10.69 4.76
N ILE A 224 -5.97 10.24 3.54
CA ILE A 224 -5.39 11.07 2.47
C ILE A 224 -6.42 12.09 1.96
N VAL A 225 -7.69 11.70 1.77
CA VAL A 225 -8.75 12.64 1.38
C VAL A 225 -8.82 13.81 2.36
N HIS A 226 -8.83 13.54 3.67
CA HIS A 226 -8.83 14.58 4.68
C HIS A 226 -7.55 15.45 4.62
N GLY A 227 -6.36 14.84 4.59
CA GLY A 227 -5.10 15.56 4.50
C GLY A 227 -5.02 16.48 3.28
N THR A 228 -5.38 15.99 2.10
CA THR A 228 -5.41 16.77 0.86
C THR A 228 -6.47 17.87 0.91
N THR A 229 -7.64 17.62 1.51
CA THR A 229 -8.68 18.65 1.73
C THR A 229 -8.11 19.82 2.53
N ILE A 230 -7.42 19.55 3.64
CA ILE A 230 -6.79 20.58 4.47
C ILE A 230 -5.71 21.34 3.69
N THR A 231 -4.89 20.64 2.91
CA THR A 231 -3.85 21.26 2.07
C THR A 231 -4.46 22.22 1.04
N VAL A 232 -5.42 21.75 0.24
CA VAL A 232 -6.06 22.55 -0.82
C VAL A 232 -6.83 23.74 -0.22
N LEU A 233 -7.56 23.53 0.89
CA LEU A 233 -8.26 24.59 1.60
C LEU A 233 -7.30 25.68 2.08
N ASN A 234 -6.17 25.32 2.69
CA ASN A 234 -5.19 26.29 3.17
C ASN A 234 -4.43 26.96 2.01
N ALA A 235 -4.16 26.24 0.93
CA ALA A 235 -3.56 26.82 -0.27
C ALA A 235 -4.46 27.91 -0.87
N PHE A 236 -5.77 27.67 -0.99
CA PHE A 236 -6.72 28.70 -1.41
C PHE A 236 -6.78 29.88 -0.44
N ARG A 237 -6.83 29.64 0.87
CA ARG A 237 -6.79 30.73 1.87
C ARG A 237 -5.52 31.58 1.74
N LYS A 238 -4.38 30.97 1.44
CA LYS A 238 -3.11 31.68 1.25
C LYS A 238 -3.07 32.51 -0.04
N VAL A 239 -3.62 31.97 -1.13
CA VAL A 239 -3.60 32.63 -2.46
C VAL A 239 -4.70 33.68 -2.61
N LEU A 240 -5.89 33.42 -2.07
CA LEU A 240 -7.06 34.29 -2.20
C LEU A 240 -7.33 35.15 -0.96
N GLY A 241 -6.84 34.76 0.21
CA GLY A 241 -7.24 35.31 1.50
C GLY A 241 -8.39 34.52 2.14
N ASN A 242 -8.58 34.70 3.46
CA ASN A 242 -9.45 33.85 4.28
C ASN A 242 -10.96 33.90 3.96
N ASN A 243 -11.42 34.96 3.26
CA ASN A 243 -12.85 35.22 3.04
C ASN A 243 -13.27 35.05 1.57
N ILE A 244 -12.39 34.56 0.70
CA ILE A 244 -12.71 34.34 -0.72
C ILE A 244 -13.01 32.87 -0.95
N SER A 245 -14.17 32.60 -1.56
CA SER A 245 -14.60 31.24 -1.87
C SER A 245 -13.76 30.61 -2.99
N PRO A 246 -13.44 29.30 -2.90
CA PRO A 246 -12.78 28.55 -3.96
C PRO A 246 -13.73 28.08 -5.09
N LYS A 247 -15.04 28.41 -5.00
CA LYS A 247 -16.01 28.08 -6.06
C LYS A 247 -15.65 28.73 -7.39
N GLY A 248 -15.79 27.96 -8.48
CA GLY A 248 -15.37 28.40 -9.82
C GLY A 248 -13.86 28.60 -9.99
N LYS A 249 -13.04 28.21 -9.00
CA LYS A 249 -11.57 28.34 -9.07
C LYS A 249 -10.95 26.99 -9.42
N VAL A 250 -10.03 27.02 -10.38
CA VAL A 250 -9.35 25.82 -10.87
C VAL A 250 -8.17 25.46 -9.98
N PHE A 251 -8.16 24.20 -9.54
CA PHE A 251 -7.03 23.48 -8.99
C PHE A 251 -6.58 22.43 -10.03
N LEU A 252 -5.40 22.61 -10.61
CA LEU A 252 -4.81 21.68 -11.59
C LEU A 252 -3.72 20.84 -10.92
N THR A 253 -3.81 19.52 -11.06
CA THR A 253 -2.87 18.55 -10.50
C THR A 253 -2.75 17.30 -11.39
N SER A 254 -2.01 16.31 -10.92
CA SER A 254 -1.70 15.06 -11.63
C SER A 254 -1.71 13.83 -10.72
N GLY A 255 -1.96 12.68 -11.35
CA GLY A 255 -1.92 11.36 -10.74
C GLY A 255 -3.22 10.95 -10.03
N LEU A 256 -3.69 9.75 -10.34
CA LEU A 256 -4.85 9.09 -9.73
C LEU A 256 -4.50 7.73 -9.11
N GLY A 257 -3.21 7.56 -8.77
CA GLY A 257 -2.67 6.41 -8.04
C GLY A 257 -3.17 6.31 -6.59
N GLY A 258 -2.48 5.51 -5.76
CA GLY A 258 -2.93 5.16 -4.41
C GLY A 258 -3.31 6.35 -3.53
N MET A 259 -2.39 7.32 -3.37
CA MET A 259 -2.61 8.54 -2.59
C MET A 259 -3.16 9.69 -3.47
N SER A 260 -2.66 9.85 -4.68
CA SER A 260 -2.99 10.98 -5.57
C SER A 260 -4.43 10.92 -6.09
N GLY A 261 -5.04 9.74 -6.12
CA GLY A 261 -6.47 9.57 -6.43
C GLY A 261 -7.43 10.26 -5.46
N ALA A 262 -6.97 10.68 -4.28
CA ALA A 262 -7.79 11.42 -3.31
C ALA A 262 -7.97 12.91 -3.66
N GLN A 263 -7.14 13.46 -4.57
CA GLN A 263 -7.15 14.90 -4.90
C GLN A 263 -8.48 15.38 -5.51
N PRO A 264 -9.09 14.68 -6.49
CA PRO A 264 -10.44 14.98 -6.98
C PRO A 264 -11.49 15.13 -5.88
N LYS A 265 -11.59 14.11 -4.99
CA LYS A 265 -12.57 14.12 -3.90
C LYS A 265 -12.32 15.23 -2.90
N ALA A 266 -11.05 15.51 -2.60
CA ALA A 266 -10.67 16.61 -1.73
C ALA A 266 -11.08 17.97 -2.32
N GLY A 267 -10.87 18.20 -3.62
CA GLY A 267 -11.30 19.41 -4.28
C GLY A 267 -12.83 19.59 -4.28
N ASN A 268 -13.58 18.50 -4.45
CA ASN A 268 -15.05 18.53 -4.30
C ASN A 268 -15.48 18.93 -2.88
N ILE A 269 -14.81 18.43 -1.84
CA ILE A 269 -15.09 18.82 -0.44
C ILE A 269 -14.73 20.30 -0.21
N VAL A 270 -13.63 20.79 -0.79
CA VAL A 270 -13.24 22.20 -0.72
C VAL A 270 -14.21 23.10 -1.51
N GLY A 271 -14.87 22.56 -2.52
CA GLY A 271 -15.80 23.30 -3.37
C GLY A 271 -15.14 23.95 -4.59
N CYS A 272 -13.98 23.46 -5.05
CA CYS A 272 -13.29 23.97 -6.23
C CYS A 272 -13.52 23.09 -7.47
N ILE A 273 -13.02 23.56 -8.62
CA ILE A 273 -12.93 22.75 -9.84
C ILE A 273 -11.59 22.06 -9.82
N THR A 274 -11.58 20.72 -9.79
CA THR A 274 -10.33 19.94 -9.86
C THR A 274 -10.12 19.45 -11.27
N ILE A 275 -8.96 19.73 -11.83
CA ILE A 275 -8.47 19.09 -13.05
C ILE A 275 -7.33 18.18 -12.66
N CYS A 276 -7.45 16.88 -12.90
CA CYS A 276 -6.44 15.90 -12.55
C CYS A 276 -6.05 15.05 -13.76
N ALA A 277 -4.85 15.26 -14.29
CA ALA A 277 -4.37 14.46 -15.41
C ALA A 277 -3.82 13.09 -14.93
N GLU A 278 -4.14 12.04 -15.66
CA GLU A 278 -3.66 10.67 -15.43
C GLU A 278 -3.47 9.96 -16.76
N VAL A 279 -2.28 9.38 -16.95
CA VAL A 279 -1.92 8.66 -18.18
C VAL A 279 -2.39 7.20 -18.15
N ASN A 280 -2.55 6.60 -16.97
CA ASN A 280 -3.05 5.24 -16.82
C ASN A 280 -4.59 5.22 -16.81
N PRO A 281 -5.25 4.75 -17.88
CA PRO A 281 -6.70 4.76 -17.96
C PRO A 281 -7.38 3.86 -16.92
N GLU A 282 -6.72 2.80 -16.46
CA GLU A 282 -7.26 1.93 -15.41
C GLU A 282 -7.33 2.64 -14.06
N ALA A 283 -6.31 3.44 -13.73
CA ALA A 283 -6.30 4.22 -12.50
C ALA A 283 -7.43 5.25 -12.51
N ALA A 284 -7.59 5.99 -13.60
CA ALA A 284 -8.64 6.98 -13.75
C ALA A 284 -10.06 6.35 -13.71
N ARG A 285 -10.30 5.28 -14.48
CA ARG A 285 -11.58 4.54 -14.45
C ARG A 285 -11.92 4.05 -13.05
N LYS A 286 -10.95 3.45 -12.36
CA LYS A 286 -11.13 3.00 -10.98
C LYS A 286 -11.56 4.13 -10.04
N ARG A 287 -11.01 5.34 -10.18
CA ARG A 287 -11.42 6.50 -9.34
C ARG A 287 -12.80 7.03 -9.71
N HIS A 288 -13.17 6.97 -10.98
CA HIS A 288 -14.51 7.33 -11.41
C HIS A 288 -15.56 6.35 -10.87
N GLU A 289 -15.33 5.03 -11.00
CA GLU A 289 -16.20 3.98 -10.45
C GLU A 289 -16.38 4.08 -8.92
N GLN A 290 -15.35 4.57 -8.22
CA GLN A 290 -15.40 4.84 -6.77
C GLN A 290 -16.23 6.09 -6.40
N GLY A 291 -16.64 6.91 -7.38
CA GLY A 291 -17.28 8.21 -7.13
C GLY A 291 -16.31 9.25 -6.53
N TRP A 292 -15.01 9.10 -6.84
CA TRP A 292 -13.95 10.01 -6.41
C TRP A 292 -13.64 11.05 -7.48
N VAL A 293 -13.82 10.67 -8.73
CA VAL A 293 -13.80 11.54 -9.92
C VAL A 293 -15.21 11.59 -10.49
N ASP A 294 -15.69 12.78 -10.85
CA ASP A 294 -17.04 12.97 -11.39
C ASP A 294 -17.08 12.66 -12.89
N GLU A 295 -16.09 13.13 -13.65
CA GLU A 295 -16.07 13.00 -15.11
C GLU A 295 -14.68 12.56 -15.62
N LEU A 296 -14.67 11.65 -16.60
CA LEU A 296 -13.48 11.28 -17.37
C LEU A 296 -13.52 11.99 -18.72
N ILE A 297 -12.40 12.56 -19.14
CA ILE A 297 -12.26 13.30 -20.41
C ILE A 297 -10.98 12.83 -21.10
N ASP A 298 -11.06 12.47 -22.38
CA ASP A 298 -9.93 11.96 -23.19
C ASP A 298 -9.48 12.93 -24.29
N SER A 299 -10.16 14.06 -24.44
CA SER A 299 -9.84 15.12 -25.41
C SER A 299 -9.49 16.43 -24.71
N LEU A 300 -8.39 17.06 -25.12
CA LEU A 300 -8.00 18.38 -24.61
C LEU A 300 -9.04 19.46 -24.96
N ASP A 301 -9.65 19.38 -26.14
CA ASP A 301 -10.67 20.34 -26.56
C ASP A 301 -11.91 20.25 -25.65
N ASP A 302 -12.33 19.03 -25.32
CA ASP A 302 -13.45 18.80 -24.42
C ASP A 302 -13.11 19.22 -23.00
N LEU A 303 -11.88 18.97 -22.54
CA LEU A 303 -11.40 19.40 -21.23
C LEU A 303 -11.46 20.93 -21.09
N VAL A 304 -10.97 21.65 -22.10
CA VAL A 304 -10.99 23.11 -22.16
C VAL A 304 -12.43 23.64 -22.10
N ASN A 305 -13.30 23.10 -22.94
CA ASN A 305 -14.71 23.52 -23.02
C ASN A 305 -15.44 23.24 -21.70
N ARG A 306 -15.26 22.04 -21.14
CA ARG A 306 -15.87 21.62 -19.88
C ARG A 306 -15.37 22.45 -18.70
N THR A 307 -14.07 22.75 -18.65
CA THR A 307 -13.47 23.59 -17.61
C THR A 307 -14.03 25.01 -17.67
N ARG A 308 -14.17 25.61 -18.87
CA ARG A 308 -14.79 26.93 -19.03
C ARG A 308 -16.24 26.96 -18.55
N SER A 309 -17.02 25.93 -18.89
CA SER A 309 -18.39 25.79 -18.40
C SER A 309 -18.44 25.70 -16.86
N ALA A 310 -17.57 24.87 -16.26
CA ALA A 310 -17.48 24.73 -14.81
C ALA A 310 -17.17 26.06 -14.11
N ILE A 311 -16.22 26.82 -14.67
CA ILE A 311 -15.83 28.15 -14.15
C ILE A 311 -17.03 29.11 -14.23
N GLN A 312 -17.72 29.17 -15.37
CA GLN A 312 -18.86 30.08 -15.59
C GLN A 312 -20.01 29.78 -14.61
N ASN A 313 -20.25 28.51 -14.32
CA ASN A 313 -21.32 28.05 -13.44
C ASN A 313 -20.91 27.97 -11.96
N GLU A 314 -19.67 28.35 -11.62
CA GLU A 314 -19.08 28.22 -10.28
C GLU A 314 -19.24 26.82 -9.66
N GLU A 315 -19.11 25.79 -10.51
CA GLU A 315 -19.30 24.39 -10.14
C GLU A 315 -18.24 23.91 -9.15
N SER A 316 -18.60 22.89 -8.37
CA SER A 316 -17.65 22.02 -7.69
C SER A 316 -17.69 20.68 -8.39
N VAL A 317 -16.66 20.41 -9.17
CA VAL A 317 -16.58 19.23 -10.03
C VAL A 317 -15.12 18.81 -10.18
N SER A 318 -14.91 17.52 -10.31
CA SER A 318 -13.62 16.93 -10.59
C SER A 318 -13.59 16.27 -11.98
N LEU A 319 -12.69 16.77 -12.81
CA LEU A 319 -12.47 16.30 -14.18
C LEU A 319 -11.12 15.58 -14.22
N ALA A 320 -11.14 14.28 -14.54
CA ALA A 320 -9.92 13.54 -14.81
C ALA A 320 -9.63 13.54 -16.31
N PHE A 321 -8.46 14.03 -16.68
CA PHE A 321 -8.00 14.00 -18.06
C PHE A 321 -7.16 12.74 -18.30
N LEU A 322 -7.58 11.91 -19.26
CA LEU A 322 -6.88 10.71 -19.71
C LEU A 322 -5.75 11.11 -20.66
N GLY A 323 -4.61 11.50 -20.09
CA GLY A 323 -3.47 12.00 -20.84
C GLY A 323 -2.41 12.60 -19.93
N ASN A 324 -1.40 13.22 -20.54
CA ASN A 324 -0.28 13.78 -19.79
C ASN A 324 -0.64 15.12 -19.16
N VAL A 325 -0.18 15.37 -17.92
CA VAL A 325 -0.37 16.66 -17.25
C VAL A 325 0.33 17.80 -17.99
N VAL A 326 1.44 17.52 -18.69
CA VAL A 326 2.17 18.52 -19.48
C VAL A 326 1.29 19.10 -20.57
N ASP A 327 0.53 18.25 -21.29
CA ASP A 327 -0.38 18.69 -22.34
C ASP A 327 -1.47 19.63 -21.78
N VAL A 328 -1.99 19.34 -20.58
CA VAL A 328 -2.99 20.20 -19.91
C VAL A 328 -2.38 21.54 -19.52
N TRP A 329 -1.17 21.55 -18.98
CA TRP A 329 -0.47 22.79 -18.62
C TRP A 329 -0.21 23.68 -19.83
N GLU A 330 0.35 23.13 -20.91
CA GLU A 330 0.62 23.84 -22.15
C GLU A 330 -0.67 24.37 -22.79
N ARG A 331 -1.71 23.53 -22.81
CA ARG A 331 -3.01 23.89 -23.37
C ARG A 331 -3.68 25.00 -22.58
N PHE A 332 -3.73 24.92 -21.25
CA PHE A 332 -4.36 25.94 -20.41
C PHE A 332 -3.62 27.28 -20.47
N ALA A 333 -2.28 27.26 -20.61
CA ALA A 333 -1.48 28.46 -20.85
C ALA A 333 -1.84 29.12 -22.19
N THR A 334 -1.93 28.32 -23.27
CA THR A 334 -2.31 28.79 -24.60
C THR A 334 -3.73 29.39 -24.62
N ASP A 335 -4.67 28.72 -23.96
CA ASP A 335 -6.09 29.11 -23.94
C ASP A 335 -6.45 30.13 -22.85
N ALA A 336 -5.44 30.65 -22.14
CA ALA A 336 -5.55 31.61 -21.04
C ALA A 336 -6.54 31.20 -19.94
N ILE A 337 -6.62 29.89 -19.62
CA ILE A 337 -7.42 29.39 -18.50
C ILE A 337 -6.65 29.65 -17.20
N ARG A 338 -7.25 30.44 -16.31
CA ARG A 338 -6.63 30.77 -15.03
C ARG A 338 -6.68 29.60 -14.05
N VAL A 339 -5.53 29.00 -13.82
CA VAL A 339 -5.29 28.08 -12.71
C VAL A 339 -4.96 28.87 -11.45
N TYR A 340 -5.76 28.70 -10.40
CA TYR A 340 -5.53 29.40 -9.13
C TYR A 340 -4.55 28.64 -8.23
N LEU A 341 -4.62 27.30 -8.26
CA LEU A 341 -3.69 26.42 -7.59
C LEU A 341 -3.14 25.40 -8.58
N GLY A 342 -1.82 25.32 -8.70
CA GLY A 342 -1.12 24.28 -9.44
C GLY A 342 -0.39 23.34 -8.48
N SER A 343 -0.46 22.04 -8.73
CA SER A 343 0.32 21.02 -8.01
C SER A 343 0.68 19.87 -8.94
N ASP A 344 1.43 18.92 -8.40
CA ASP A 344 1.78 17.66 -9.05
C ASP A 344 1.88 16.57 -7.98
N GLN A 345 1.31 15.40 -8.25
CA GLN A 345 1.46 14.23 -7.39
C GLN A 345 1.77 12.97 -8.20
N THR A 346 2.48 13.13 -9.32
CA THR A 346 3.17 12.03 -9.97
C THR A 346 4.24 11.46 -9.03
N SER A 347 4.63 10.20 -9.24
CA SER A 347 5.56 9.51 -8.35
C SER A 347 7.02 9.80 -8.69
N LEU A 348 7.41 11.09 -8.72
CA LEU A 348 8.76 11.57 -9.04
C LEU A 348 9.87 11.12 -8.07
N HIS A 349 9.52 10.47 -6.95
CA HIS A 349 10.49 9.79 -6.11
C HIS A 349 11.07 8.52 -6.78
N ASN A 350 10.42 8.02 -7.83
CA ASN A 350 10.89 6.91 -8.66
C ASN A 350 10.55 7.16 -10.15
N PRO A 351 11.12 8.21 -10.76
CA PRO A 351 10.67 8.70 -12.06
C PRO A 351 10.96 7.69 -13.21
N TRP A 352 11.99 6.86 -13.06
CA TRP A 352 12.50 5.98 -14.12
C TRP A 352 11.93 4.55 -14.08
N ALA A 353 11.09 4.23 -13.09
CA ALA A 353 10.48 2.91 -12.97
C ALA A 353 8.97 3.04 -12.73
N GLY A 354 8.32 3.76 -13.64
CA GLY A 354 6.86 3.89 -13.73
C GLY A 354 6.24 4.92 -12.81
N GLY A 355 7.06 5.80 -12.21
CA GLY A 355 6.57 6.88 -11.37
C GLY A 355 6.23 8.17 -12.12
N TYR A 356 6.89 8.41 -13.27
CA TYR A 356 6.63 9.52 -14.17
C TYR A 356 6.58 9.02 -15.61
N TYR A 357 5.71 9.61 -16.43
CA TYR A 357 5.52 9.24 -17.82
C TYR A 357 5.80 10.47 -18.69
N PRO A 358 6.78 10.39 -19.62
CA PRO A 358 7.15 11.53 -20.45
C PRO A 358 6.01 11.91 -21.41
N VAL A 359 5.89 13.21 -21.67
CA VAL A 359 4.97 13.72 -22.68
C VAL A 359 5.38 13.26 -24.09
N GLY A 360 4.40 13.05 -24.97
CA GLY A 360 4.64 12.60 -26.35
C GLY A 360 4.77 11.09 -26.52
N LEU A 361 4.82 10.31 -25.43
CA LEU A 361 4.67 8.86 -25.45
C LEU A 361 3.34 8.46 -24.80
N SER A 362 2.68 7.44 -25.36
CA SER A 362 1.55 6.80 -24.68
C SER A 362 2.02 6.06 -23.41
N PHE A 363 1.05 5.70 -22.56
CA PHE A 363 1.29 4.91 -21.37
C PHE A 363 1.90 3.54 -21.72
N GLU A 364 1.38 2.87 -22.75
CA GLU A 364 1.87 1.59 -23.23
C GLU A 364 3.28 1.68 -23.81
N GLU A 365 3.56 2.69 -24.65
CA GLU A 365 4.90 2.92 -25.21
C GLU A 365 5.91 3.22 -24.11
N SER A 366 5.54 4.03 -23.12
CA SER A 366 6.38 4.33 -21.96
C SER A 366 6.72 3.08 -21.16
N ASN A 367 5.73 2.23 -20.87
CA ASN A 367 5.95 0.97 -20.14
C ASN A 367 6.87 0.02 -20.91
N LYS A 368 6.73 -0.04 -22.24
CA LYS A 368 7.60 -0.84 -23.10
C LYS A 368 9.04 -0.30 -23.10
N LEU A 369 9.20 1.01 -23.35
CA LEU A 369 10.51 1.68 -23.41
C LEU A 369 11.27 1.55 -22.10
N MET A 370 10.59 1.67 -20.96
CA MET A 370 11.16 1.53 -19.62
C MET A 370 11.81 0.16 -19.37
N VAL A 371 11.34 -0.89 -20.05
CA VAL A 371 11.91 -2.25 -19.95
C VAL A 371 12.95 -2.51 -21.03
N GLU A 372 12.67 -2.11 -22.26
CA GLU A 372 13.52 -2.42 -23.42
C GLU A 372 14.76 -1.52 -23.50
N ASP A 373 14.63 -0.23 -23.18
CA ASP A 373 15.72 0.74 -23.16
C ASP A 373 15.55 1.74 -22.00
N PRO A 374 15.91 1.33 -20.75
CA PRO A 374 15.83 2.19 -19.58
C PRO A 374 16.68 3.46 -19.68
N ALA A 375 17.71 3.48 -20.53
CA ALA A 375 18.57 4.63 -20.72
C ALA A 375 17.90 5.70 -21.59
N ALA A 376 17.15 5.30 -22.62
CA ALA A 376 16.36 6.21 -23.45
C ALA A 376 15.10 6.72 -22.73
N PHE A 377 14.52 5.94 -21.82
CA PHE A 377 13.38 6.37 -21.00
C PHE A 377 13.73 7.50 -20.01
N LYS A 378 15.00 7.58 -19.58
CA LYS A 378 15.53 8.54 -18.62
C LYS A 378 15.99 9.82 -19.31
#